data_AF-A0A850EPS4-F1
#
_entry.id   AF-A0A850EPS4-F1
#
_cell.length_a   1.000
_cell.length_b   1.000
_cell.length_c   1.000
_cell.angle_alpha   90.00
_cell.angle_beta   90.00
_cell.angle_gamma   90.00
#
_symmetry.space_group_name_H-M   'P 1'
#
loop_
_entity.id
_entity.type
_entity.pdbx_description
1 polymer ?
#
loop_
_entity_poly.entity_id
_entity_poly.type
_entity_poly.pdbx_seq_one_letter_code
_entity_poly.pdbx_strand_id
1 'polypeptide(L)'
;MARKTLIQIRRGLENALGTLAAGELGFCTDSGKLYIGTANSGNVLLVAAQSTGDMLKSIYDTNNNGKVDFAQVADSVPWAGIDGKPSVFPPASHTHSEYMPKGPLKWNQLKGV
;
A
#
# COMPACT_ATOMS: atom_id res chain seq x y z
N MET A 1 18.61 26.48 39.94
CA MET A 1 18.55 25.17 40.62
C MET A 1 18.36 24.10 39.58
N ALA A 2 19.40 23.35 39.20
CA ALA A 2 19.26 22.24 38.27
C ALA A 2 18.49 21.11 38.96
N ARG A 3 17.25 20.87 38.54
CA ARG A 3 16.51 19.71 39.02
C ARG A 3 17.16 18.47 38.43
N LYS A 4 17.74 17.62 39.27
CA LYS A 4 18.08 16.24 38.93
C LYS A 4 16.78 15.46 38.77
N THR A 5 16.00 15.77 37.74
CA THR A 5 14.76 15.05 37.47
C THR A 5 15.13 13.87 36.57
N LEU A 6 15.23 12.68 37.15
CA LEU A 6 15.18 11.45 36.36
C LEU A 6 13.82 11.47 35.65
N ILE A 7 13.83 11.47 34.32
CA ILE A 7 12.60 11.30 33.55
C ILE A 7 12.10 9.89 33.85
N GLN A 8 11.04 9.76 34.64
CA GLN A 8 10.41 8.47 34.90
C GLN A 8 9.44 8.17 33.74
N ILE A 9 9.64 7.02 33.10
CA ILE A 9 8.79 6.54 32.01
C ILE A 9 7.98 5.36 32.56
N ARG A 10 6.66 5.39 32.41
CA ARG A 10 5.80 4.24 32.76
C ARG A 10 6.05 3.11 31.76
N ARG A 11 6.20 1.86 32.23
CA ARG A 11 6.48 0.71 31.36
C ARG A 11 5.52 -0.44 31.62
N GLY A 12 5.06 -1.14 30.58
CA GLY A 12 4.16 -2.30 30.71
C GLY A 12 3.61 -2.77 29.38
N LEU A 13 2.63 -3.68 29.40
CA LEU A 13 1.87 -4.07 28.21
C LEU A 13 1.00 -2.90 27.73
N GLU A 14 0.77 -2.76 26.42
CA GLU A 14 0.01 -1.65 25.86
C GLU A 14 -1.41 -1.56 26.44
N ASN A 15 -2.09 -2.71 26.58
CA ASN A 15 -3.41 -2.78 27.18
C ASN A 15 -3.42 -2.48 28.70
N ALA A 16 -2.26 -2.55 29.36
CA ALA A 16 -2.12 -2.36 30.81
C ALA A 16 -1.47 -1.02 31.20
N LEU A 17 -1.10 -0.17 30.23
CA LEU A 17 -0.40 1.09 30.49
C LEU A 17 -1.26 2.12 31.27
N GLY A 18 -2.59 2.02 31.10
CA GLY A 18 -3.57 2.96 31.64
C GLY A 18 -3.44 4.36 31.03
N THR A 19 -4.23 5.32 31.52
CA THR A 19 -4.13 6.73 31.09
C THR A 19 -2.92 7.40 31.73
N LEU A 20 -2.09 8.04 30.91
CA LEU A 20 -0.93 8.83 31.29
C LEU A 20 -1.39 10.26 31.62
N ALA A 21 -0.79 10.86 32.65
CA ALA A 21 -1.03 12.26 32.96
C ALA A 21 -0.47 13.17 31.84
N ALA A 22 -0.97 14.40 31.73
CA ALA A 22 -0.47 15.36 30.75
C ALA A 22 1.06 15.55 30.87
N GLY A 23 1.80 15.23 29.81
CA GLY A 23 3.26 15.27 29.78
C GLY A 23 3.99 14.04 30.31
N GLU A 24 3.29 13.02 30.83
CA GLU A 24 3.89 11.76 31.26
C GLU A 24 4.21 10.87 30.05
N LEU A 25 5.40 10.26 30.03
CA LEU A 25 5.84 9.33 28.99
C LEU A 25 5.53 7.88 29.38
N GLY A 26 5.06 7.09 28.42
CA GLY A 26 4.80 5.65 28.60
C GLY A 26 5.39 4.81 27.46
N PHE A 27 6.04 3.70 27.81
CA PHE A 27 6.64 2.75 26.87
C PHE A 27 5.98 1.38 26.99
N CYS A 28 5.49 0.85 25.88
CA CYS A 28 4.87 -0.47 25.80
C CYS A 28 5.93 -1.53 25.51
N THR A 29 6.11 -2.53 26.38
CA THR A 29 7.17 -3.55 26.24
C THR A 29 6.85 -4.62 25.19
N ASP A 30 5.56 -4.81 24.90
CA ASP A 30 5.03 -5.76 23.93
C ASP A 30 5.03 -5.19 22.51
N SER A 31 4.50 -3.97 22.34
CA SER A 31 4.42 -3.32 21.02
C SER A 31 5.61 -2.41 20.71
N GLY A 32 6.44 -2.06 21.69
CA GLY A 32 7.55 -1.12 21.50
C GLY A 32 7.11 0.33 21.25
N LYS A 33 5.82 0.65 21.39
CA LYS A 33 5.26 1.99 21.19
C LYS A 33 5.65 2.94 22.32
N LEU A 34 5.84 4.22 21.98
CA LEU A 34 6.02 5.32 22.94
C LEU A 34 4.80 6.25 22.90
N TYR A 35 4.25 6.58 24.07
CA TYR A 35 3.11 7.46 24.25
C TYR A 35 3.47 8.69 25.11
N ILE A 36 2.74 9.79 24.92
CA ILE A 36 2.66 10.93 25.85
C ILE A 36 1.22 11.10 26.31
N GLY A 37 1.01 11.36 27.59
CA GLY A 37 -0.31 11.79 28.07
C GLY A 37 -0.60 13.23 27.64
N THR A 38 -1.83 13.48 27.22
CA THR A 38 -2.34 14.81 26.88
C THR A 38 -3.60 15.10 27.68
N ALA A 39 -3.85 16.38 27.96
CA ALA A 39 -5.00 16.78 28.78
C ALA A 39 -6.36 16.40 28.16
N ASN A 40 -6.44 16.38 26.83
CA ASN A 40 -7.72 16.30 26.10
C ASN A 40 -7.86 15.04 25.23
N SER A 41 -6.78 14.31 24.97
CA SER A 41 -6.79 13.15 24.06
C SER A 41 -6.21 11.89 24.70
N GLY A 42 -6.00 11.88 26.02
CA GLY A 42 -5.40 10.75 26.73
C GLY A 42 -4.00 10.44 26.20
N ASN A 43 -3.69 9.17 26.00
CA ASN A 43 -2.39 8.72 25.50
C ASN A 43 -2.29 8.94 23.99
N VAL A 44 -1.39 9.84 23.59
CA VAL A 44 -1.07 10.10 22.18
C VAL A 44 0.20 9.33 21.80
N LEU A 45 0.14 8.61 20.69
CA LEU A 45 1.25 7.83 20.15
C LEU A 45 2.31 8.77 19.54
N LEU A 46 3.57 8.67 20.00
CA LEU A 46 4.71 9.42 19.45
C LEU A 46 5.52 8.60 18.46
N VAL A 47 5.69 7.31 18.75
CA VAL A 47 6.43 6.38 17.90
C VAL A 47 5.60 5.11 17.78
N ALA A 48 5.10 4.84 16.58
CA ALA A 48 4.46 3.57 16.28
C ALA A 48 5.50 2.44 16.33
N ALA A 49 5.07 1.27 16.78
CA ALA A 49 5.83 0.03 16.62
C ALA A 49 6.30 -0.07 15.17
N GLN A 50 7.60 -0.24 14.94
CA GLN A 50 8.17 -0.38 13.60
C GLN A 50 7.80 -1.76 13.03
N SER A 51 6.53 -1.95 12.69
CA SER A 51 6.11 -2.85 11.62
C SER A 51 5.48 -2.02 10.49
N THR A 52 5.96 -0.79 10.33
CA THR A 52 5.67 0.01 9.13
C THR A 52 6.23 -0.78 7.96
N GLY A 53 5.39 -1.12 6.98
CA GLY A 53 5.86 -1.85 5.80
C GLY A 53 7.07 -1.15 5.17
N ASP A 54 7.88 -1.91 4.44
CA ASP A 54 9.17 -1.46 3.89
C ASP A 54 9.08 -0.17 3.05
N MET A 55 7.88 0.18 2.58
CA MET A 55 7.57 1.35 1.76
C MET A 55 7.13 2.56 2.59
N LEU A 56 8.07 3.15 3.34
CA LEU A 56 7.83 4.39 4.09
C LEU A 56 7.46 5.56 3.16
N LYS A 57 6.39 6.28 3.50
CA LYS A 57 5.89 7.42 2.72
C LYS A 57 6.96 8.48 2.43
N SER A 58 7.76 8.84 3.44
CA SER A 58 8.82 9.86 3.30
C SER A 58 9.95 9.48 2.34
N ILE A 59 10.08 8.20 1.98
CA ILE A 59 11.12 7.69 1.08
C ILE A 59 10.53 7.36 -0.29
N TYR A 60 9.31 6.83 -0.33
CA TYR A 60 8.73 6.24 -1.53
C TYR A 60 7.50 6.96 -2.09
N ASP A 61 6.93 7.94 -1.39
CA ASP A 61 5.83 8.80 -1.84
C ASP A 61 6.18 10.26 -1.47
N THR A 62 7.18 10.79 -2.18
CA THR A 62 7.80 12.09 -1.88
C THR A 62 6.83 13.25 -2.10
N ASN A 63 5.85 13.07 -2.99
CA ASN A 63 4.85 14.07 -3.33
C ASN A 63 3.54 13.92 -2.52
N ASN A 64 3.47 12.96 -1.60
CA ASN A 64 2.35 12.74 -0.68
C ASN A 64 1.01 12.44 -1.37
N ASN A 65 1.03 11.84 -2.56
CA ASN A 65 -0.16 11.57 -3.36
C ASN A 65 -0.83 10.21 -3.06
N GLY A 66 -0.25 9.41 -2.16
CA GLY A 66 -0.78 8.11 -1.75
C GLY A 66 -0.39 6.95 -2.66
N LYS A 67 0.49 7.17 -3.64
CA LYS A 67 1.12 6.13 -4.46
C LYS A 67 2.63 6.13 -4.25
N VAL A 68 3.24 4.95 -4.39
CA VAL A 68 4.70 4.85 -4.50
C VAL A 68 5.14 5.52 -5.81
N ASP A 69 6.09 6.45 -5.75
CA ASP A 69 6.59 7.23 -6.88
C ASP A 69 7.09 6.32 -8.02
N PHE A 70 7.84 5.26 -7.69
CA PHE A 70 8.28 4.25 -8.68
C PHE A 70 7.12 3.47 -9.31
N ALA A 71 6.05 3.21 -8.56
CA ALA A 71 4.87 2.54 -9.11
C ALA A 71 4.06 3.48 -10.01
N GLN A 72 4.06 4.79 -9.72
CA GLN A 72 3.40 5.80 -10.56
C GLN A 72 4.00 5.87 -11.97
N VAL A 73 5.28 5.52 -12.16
CA VAL A 73 5.90 5.40 -13.49
C VAL A 73 5.15 4.39 -14.37
N ALA A 74 4.54 3.35 -13.78
CA ALA A 74 3.79 2.34 -14.50
C ALA A 74 2.46 2.85 -15.09
N ASP A 75 1.91 3.97 -14.59
CA ASP A 75 0.66 4.55 -15.11
C ASP A 75 0.82 5.09 -16.55
N SER A 76 2.06 5.42 -16.97
CA SER A 76 2.34 5.94 -18.33
C SER A 76 3.75 5.57 -18.78
N VAL A 77 3.93 4.31 -19.19
CA VAL A 77 5.23 3.79 -19.68
C VAL A 77 5.33 3.97 -21.20
N PRO A 78 6.31 4.73 -21.71
CA PRO A 78 6.59 4.78 -23.15
C PRO A 78 7.05 3.42 -23.66
N TRP A 79 6.53 2.97 -24.82
CA TRP A 79 6.96 1.71 -25.45
C TRP A 79 8.48 1.61 -25.60
N ALA A 80 9.14 2.73 -25.94
CA ALA A 80 10.60 2.79 -26.09
C ALA A 80 11.37 2.31 -24.84
N GLY A 81 10.83 2.50 -23.63
CA GLY A 81 11.46 2.15 -22.36
C GLY A 81 11.20 0.72 -21.86
N ILE A 82 10.35 -0.07 -22.54
CA ILE A 82 10.03 -1.44 -22.11
C ILE A 82 11.13 -2.39 -22.60
N ASP A 83 11.78 -3.11 -21.68
CA ASP A 83 12.76 -4.14 -22.03
C ASP A 83 12.10 -5.44 -22.50
N GLY A 84 12.76 -6.23 -23.34
CA GLY A 84 12.22 -7.47 -23.90
C GLY A 84 11.00 -7.31 -24.82
N LYS A 85 10.66 -6.07 -25.18
CA LYS A 85 9.52 -5.76 -26.06
C LYS A 85 9.74 -6.29 -27.48
N PRO A 86 8.70 -6.79 -28.17
CA PRO A 86 8.79 -7.07 -29.60
C PRO A 86 9.17 -5.81 -30.40
N SER A 87 10.17 -5.92 -31.27
CA SER A 87 10.55 -4.83 -32.19
C SER A 87 9.51 -4.56 -33.27
N VAL A 88 8.67 -5.57 -33.54
CA VAL A 88 7.52 -5.51 -34.44
C VAL A 88 6.39 -6.28 -33.78
N PHE A 89 5.17 -5.73 -33.80
CA PHE A 89 3.95 -6.44 -33.42
C PHE A 89 3.09 -6.65 -34.67
N PRO A 90 3.49 -7.55 -35.59
CA PRO A 90 2.70 -7.77 -36.80
C PRO A 90 1.37 -8.44 -36.40
N PRO A 91 0.23 -8.01 -36.97
CA PRO A 91 -1.02 -8.73 -36.74
C PRO A 91 -0.86 -10.18 -37.21
N ALA A 92 -1.20 -11.12 -36.34
CA ALA A 92 -1.26 -12.52 -36.71
C ALA A 92 -2.51 -12.75 -37.57
N SER A 93 -2.32 -13.27 -38.77
CA SER A 93 -3.46 -13.72 -39.60
C SER A 93 -4.18 -14.85 -38.88
N HIS A 94 -5.50 -14.74 -38.72
CA HIS A 94 -6.36 -15.81 -38.24
C HIS A 94 -7.49 -16.04 -39.24
N THR A 95 -7.93 -17.28 -39.36
CA THR A 95 -9.02 -17.66 -40.26
C THR A 95 -10.29 -17.91 -39.47
N HIS A 96 -11.39 -17.27 -39.87
CA HIS A 96 -12.73 -17.68 -39.45
C HIS A 96 -13.17 -18.79 -40.39
N SER A 97 -13.03 -20.04 -39.94
CA SER A 97 -13.37 -21.25 -40.71
C SER A 97 -14.88 -21.41 -40.94
N GLU A 98 -15.70 -20.68 -40.20
CA GLU A 98 -17.15 -20.81 -40.22
C GLU A 98 -17.81 -19.47 -40.49
N TYR A 99 -18.01 -19.16 -41.78
CA TYR A 99 -19.03 -18.20 -42.16
C TYR A 99 -20.27 -18.98 -42.56
N MET A 100 -21.34 -18.83 -41.76
CA MET A 100 -22.67 -19.18 -42.26
C MET A 100 -22.93 -18.29 -43.49
N PRO A 101 -23.35 -18.87 -44.63
CA PRO A 101 -23.54 -18.10 -45.85
C PRO A 101 -24.59 -17.01 -45.64
N LYS A 102 -24.35 -15.83 -46.22
CA LYS A 102 -25.28 -14.70 -46.15
C LYS A 102 -26.56 -15.05 -46.90
N GLY A 103 -27.63 -15.31 -46.16
CA GLY A 103 -28.94 -15.71 -46.68
C GLY A 103 -29.74 -16.50 -45.64
N PRO A 104 -30.97 -16.94 -45.96
CA PRO A 104 -31.76 -17.77 -45.06
C PRO A 104 -31.03 -19.08 -44.78
N LEU A 105 -30.76 -19.35 -43.50
CA LEU A 105 -30.12 -20.59 -43.08
C LEU A 105 -31.09 -21.76 -43.30
N LYS A 106 -30.63 -22.79 -44.00
CA LYS A 106 -31.38 -24.04 -44.16
C LYS A 106 -31.01 -24.99 -43.03
N TRP A 107 -31.97 -25.82 -42.62
CA TRP A 107 -31.83 -26.80 -41.55
C TRP A 107 -30.58 -27.68 -41.66
N ASN A 108 -30.21 -28.09 -42.87
CA ASN A 108 -29.01 -28.92 -43.11
C ASN A 108 -27.69 -28.19 -42.80
N GLN A 109 -27.70 -26.86 -42.73
CA GLN A 109 -26.52 -26.04 -42.43
C GLN A 109 -26.29 -25.87 -40.92
N LEU A 110 -27.22 -26.33 -40.08
CA LEU A 110 -27.15 -26.28 -38.62
C LEU A 110 -26.94 -27.66 -37.98
N LYS A 111 -26.81 -28.70 -38.81
CA LYS A 111 -26.70 -30.10 -38.38
C LYS A 111 -25.21 -30.49 -38.32
N GLY A 112 -24.49 -30.01 -37.31
CA GLY A 112 -23.06 -30.28 -37.19
C GLY A 112 -22.30 -29.41 -36.20
N VAL A 113 -22.99 -28.46 -35.55
CA VAL A 113 -22.58 -27.83 -34.28
C VAL A 113 -23.21 -28.55 -33.10
#